data_AF-A0A290ZLQ2-F1
#
_entry.id   AF-A0A290ZLQ2-F1
#
_cell.length_a   1.000
_cell.length_b   1.000
_cell.length_c   1.000
_cell.angle_alpha   90.00
_cell.angle_beta   90.00
_cell.angle_gamma   90.00
#
_symmetry.space_group_name_H-M   'P 1'
#
loop_
_entity.id
_entity.type
_entity.pdbx_description
1 polymer ?
#
loop_
_entity_poly.entity_id
_entity_poly.type
_entity_poly.pdbx_seq_one_letter_code
_entity_poly.pdbx_strand_id
1 'polypeptide(L)'
;MRLRGRYRRRRSRQPFEQADYFSLYHKDAAVIGPDLLKKESYLLRPGESRVIERKSDQATVAIGVLAGYRDLGKSVWRAVYRLKDAPETAWYRALIPANKTHLDIRLEERGITITEVRK
;
A
#
# COMPACT_ATOMS: atom_id res chain seq x y z
N MET A 1 -7.14 41.88 -1.30
CA MET A 1 -5.80 41.29 -1.50
C MET A 1 -5.97 39.85 -1.99
N ARG A 2 -5.46 39.50 -3.17
CA ARG A 2 -5.82 38.27 -3.92
C ARG A 2 -4.68 37.25 -3.79
N LEU A 3 -4.86 36.19 -3.00
CA LEU A 3 -3.91 35.09 -2.94
C LEU A 3 -4.41 33.95 -3.84
N ARG A 4 -3.89 33.87 -5.07
CA ARG A 4 -3.96 32.65 -5.87
C ARG A 4 -2.87 31.69 -5.43
N GLY A 5 -3.14 30.89 -4.40
CA GLY A 5 -2.33 29.72 -4.08
C GLY A 5 -2.62 28.62 -5.07
N ARG A 6 -1.74 28.37 -6.04
CA ARG A 6 -1.79 27.15 -6.84
C ARG A 6 -1.17 26.01 -6.02
N TYR A 7 -2.02 25.30 -5.28
CA TYR A 7 -1.66 24.03 -4.65
C TYR A 7 -1.55 22.96 -5.75
N ARG A 8 -0.37 22.35 -5.91
CA ARG A 8 -0.20 21.10 -6.67
C ARG A 8 0.31 20.04 -5.72
N ARG A 9 -0.60 19.30 -5.11
CA ARG A 9 -0.28 18.00 -4.49
C ARG A 9 -0.35 16.95 -5.57
N ARG A 10 0.76 16.26 -5.81
CA ARG A 10 0.78 15.06 -6.64
C ARG A 10 0.70 13.85 -5.71
N ARG A 11 -0.44 13.15 -5.74
CA ARG A 11 -0.52 11.73 -5.38
C ARG A 11 -1.01 11.02 -6.63
N SER A 12 -0.14 10.72 -7.58
CA SER A 12 -0.61 9.93 -8.71
C SER A 12 -0.47 8.45 -8.37
N ARG A 13 -1.57 7.85 -7.91
CA ARG A 13 -1.74 6.40 -7.76
C ARG A 13 -1.82 5.67 -9.11
N GLN A 14 -1.89 6.42 -10.21
CA GLN A 14 -2.11 5.88 -11.55
C GLN A 14 -1.04 4.87 -12.00
N PRO A 15 0.27 5.00 -11.71
CA PRO A 15 1.23 4.04 -12.24
C PRO A 15 1.00 2.62 -11.67
N PHE A 16 0.68 2.50 -10.38
CA PHE A 16 0.42 1.20 -9.77
C PHE A 16 -0.95 0.63 -10.12
N GLU A 17 -1.98 1.47 -10.18
CA GLU A 17 -3.35 1.06 -10.52
C GLU A 17 -3.54 0.81 -12.04
N GLN A 18 -2.66 1.33 -12.90
CA GLN A 18 -2.75 1.13 -14.36
C GLN A 18 -1.70 0.16 -14.93
N ALA A 19 -0.68 -0.21 -14.15
CA ALA A 19 0.34 -1.12 -14.63
C ALA A 19 -0.09 -2.60 -14.64
N ASP A 20 0.42 -3.31 -15.64
CA ASP A 20 0.27 -4.75 -15.79
C ASP A 20 1.01 -5.53 -14.69
N TYR A 21 0.50 -6.74 -14.40
CA TYR A 21 1.06 -7.64 -13.40
C TYR A 21 2.57 -7.88 -13.62
N PHE A 22 2.98 -8.21 -14.84
CA PHE A 22 4.41 -8.49 -15.14
C PHE A 22 5.30 -7.28 -14.93
N SER A 23 4.82 -6.09 -15.27
CA SER A 23 5.53 -4.84 -15.06
C SER A 23 5.69 -4.54 -13.56
N LEU A 24 4.66 -4.78 -12.76
CA LEU A 24 4.74 -4.65 -11.30
C LEU A 24 5.57 -5.75 -10.63
N TYR A 25 5.56 -6.97 -11.17
CA TYR A 25 6.30 -8.08 -10.59
C TYR A 25 7.81 -7.95 -10.85
N HIS A 26 8.19 -7.63 -12.10
CA HIS A 26 9.59 -7.58 -12.53
C HIS A 26 10.21 -6.17 -12.52
N LYS A 27 9.40 -5.12 -12.72
CA LYS A 27 9.87 -3.75 -12.97
C LYS A 27 9.15 -2.71 -12.09
N ASP A 28 8.75 -3.08 -10.88
CA ASP A 28 8.10 -2.19 -9.92
C ASP A 28 8.84 -0.88 -9.70
N ALA A 29 10.17 -0.92 -9.53
CA ALA A 29 10.97 0.30 -9.35
C ALA A 29 10.91 1.23 -10.58
N ALA A 30 10.76 0.68 -11.79
CA ALA A 30 10.63 1.48 -13.02
C ALA A 30 9.20 1.97 -13.25
N VAL A 31 8.20 1.21 -12.80
CA VAL A 31 6.78 1.54 -12.95
C VAL A 31 6.31 2.55 -11.92
N ILE A 32 6.65 2.32 -10.65
CA ILE A 32 6.23 3.14 -9.51
C ILE A 32 7.23 4.29 -9.30
N GLY A 33 8.49 4.11 -9.72
CA GLY A 33 9.50 5.16 -9.66
C GLY A 33 9.81 5.55 -8.21
N PRO A 34 10.04 6.85 -7.93
CA PRO A 34 10.43 7.32 -6.60
C PRO A 34 9.32 7.17 -5.54
N ASP A 35 8.09 6.84 -5.94
CA ASP A 35 6.99 6.57 -5.02
C ASP A 35 7.10 5.17 -4.35
N LEU A 36 7.99 4.30 -4.85
CA LEU A 36 8.27 3.00 -4.23
C LEU A 36 9.22 3.17 -3.04
N LEU A 37 8.65 3.33 -1.86
CA LEU A 37 9.44 3.47 -0.63
C LEU A 37 10.08 2.13 -0.20
N LYS A 38 9.36 1.02 -0.38
CA LYS A 38 9.81 -0.30 0.03
C LYS A 38 9.14 -1.39 -0.79
N LYS A 39 9.90 -2.43 -1.12
CA LYS A 39 9.43 -3.69 -1.69
C LYS A 39 9.74 -4.82 -0.71
N GLU A 40 8.76 -5.66 -0.44
CA GLU A 40 8.93 -6.95 0.24
C GLU A 40 8.14 -8.01 -0.52
N SER A 41 8.74 -9.19 -0.69
CA SER A 41 8.09 -10.34 -1.32
C SER A 41 8.14 -11.53 -0.36
N TYR A 42 7.01 -12.21 -0.26
CA TYR A 42 6.86 -13.38 0.59
C TYR A 42 6.25 -14.51 -0.22
N LEU A 43 6.81 -15.71 -0.06
CA LEU A 43 6.18 -16.93 -0.53
C LEU A 43 5.31 -17.47 0.61
N LEU A 44 4.01 -17.54 0.38
CA LEU A 44 3.04 -18.07 1.33
C LEU A 44 2.41 -19.32 0.73
N ARG A 45 2.25 -20.36 1.55
CA ARG A 45 1.48 -21.55 1.17
C ARG A 45 -0.02 -21.31 1.39
N PRO A 46 -0.91 -22.02 0.66
CA PRO A 46 -2.34 -21.97 0.95
C PRO A 46 -2.62 -22.31 2.43
N GLY A 47 -3.38 -21.46 3.12
CA GLY A 47 -3.66 -21.60 4.56
C GLY A 47 -2.58 -21.07 5.50
N GLU A 48 -1.43 -20.61 4.98
CA GLU A 48 -0.39 -19.98 5.79
C GLU A 48 -0.78 -18.56 6.14
N SER A 49 -0.68 -18.20 7.43
CA SER A 49 -0.85 -16.84 7.92
C SER A 49 0.48 -16.31 8.42
N ARG A 50 0.80 -15.06 8.05
CA ARG A 50 2.05 -14.41 8.46
C ARG A 50 1.79 -13.04 9.04
N VAL A 51 2.29 -12.83 10.26
CA VAL A 51 2.25 -11.51 10.91
C VAL A 51 3.51 -10.75 10.54
N ILE A 52 3.33 -9.56 9.94
CA ILE A 52 4.42 -8.68 9.54
C ILE A 52 4.31 -7.39 10.34
N GLU A 53 5.24 -7.18 11.27
CA GLU A 53 5.33 -5.94 12.03
C GLU A 53 6.41 -5.04 11.44
N ARG A 54 6.03 -3.84 11.00
CA ARG A 54 6.94 -2.86 10.41
C ARG A 54 6.65 -1.46 10.91
N LYS A 55 7.70 -0.66 11.00
CA LYS A 55 7.56 0.79 11.18
C LYS A 55 7.16 1.39 9.83
N SER A 56 5.93 1.91 9.74
CA SER A 56 5.50 2.65 8.55
C SER A 56 6.26 3.97 8.50
N ASP A 57 6.90 4.26 7.37
CA ASP A 57 7.64 5.51 7.16
C ASP A 57 6.66 6.68 6.99
N GLN A 58 7.06 7.90 7.40
CA GLN A 58 6.21 9.09 7.35
C GLN A 58 5.73 9.43 5.93
N ALA A 59 6.48 9.01 4.91
CA ALA A 59 6.12 9.20 3.51
C ALA A 59 5.10 8.16 2.98
N THR A 60 4.77 7.12 3.76
CA THR A 60 3.93 6.01 3.28
C THR A 60 2.46 6.40 3.24
N VAL A 61 1.94 6.67 2.04
CA VAL A 61 0.54 7.11 1.82
C VAL A 61 -0.41 5.99 1.37
N ALA A 62 0.14 4.85 0.95
CA ALA A 62 -0.63 3.70 0.47
C ALA A 62 0.22 2.42 0.56
N ILE A 63 -0.47 1.28 0.67
CA ILE A 63 0.11 -0.05 0.63
C ILE A 63 -0.51 -0.78 -0.56
N GLY A 64 0.35 -1.21 -1.50
CA GLY A 64 -0.05 -2.07 -2.61
C GLY A 64 0.29 -3.53 -2.29
N VAL A 65 -0.66 -4.43 -2.53
CA VAL A 65 -0.48 -5.88 -2.39
C VAL A 65 -0.69 -6.53 -3.75
N LEU A 66 0.21 -7.44 -4.10
CA LEU A 66 0.18 -8.23 -5.33
C LEU A 66 0.23 -9.71 -4.97
N ALA A 67 -0.60 -10.52 -5.62
CA ALA A 67 -0.60 -11.97 -5.45
C ALA A 67 -0.53 -12.66 -6.82
N GLY A 68 0.37 -13.62 -6.95
CA GLY A 68 0.57 -14.40 -8.16
C GLY A 68 -0.42 -15.56 -8.28
N TYR A 69 -1.67 -15.26 -8.63
CA TYR A 69 -2.66 -16.31 -8.92
C TYR A 69 -2.35 -17.03 -10.23
N ARG A 70 -2.76 -18.30 -10.31
CA ARG A 70 -2.61 -19.12 -11.52
C ARG A 70 -3.48 -18.61 -12.68
N ASP A 71 -4.65 -18.06 -12.40
CA ASP A 71 -5.54 -17.40 -13.36
C ASP A 71 -5.76 -15.95 -12.93
N LEU A 72 -4.94 -15.04 -13.45
CA LEU A 72 -5.03 -13.60 -13.20
C LEU A 72 -6.26 -12.96 -13.86
N GLY A 73 -6.86 -13.58 -14.87
CA GLY A 73 -8.02 -13.04 -15.59
C GLY A 73 -9.33 -13.20 -14.81
N LYS A 74 -9.42 -14.25 -13.98
CA LYS A 74 -10.59 -14.53 -13.13
C LYS A 74 -10.39 -14.17 -11.65
N SER A 75 -9.23 -13.61 -11.30
CA SER A 75 -8.85 -13.36 -9.91
C SER A 75 -8.38 -11.93 -9.69
N VAL A 76 -8.72 -11.35 -8.54
CA VAL A 76 -8.26 -10.02 -8.14
C VAL A 76 -6.85 -10.12 -7.57
N TRP A 77 -5.85 -10.06 -8.44
CA TRP A 77 -4.43 -10.19 -8.10
C TRP A 77 -3.79 -8.94 -7.49
N ARG A 78 -4.53 -7.83 -7.41
CA ARG A 78 -4.04 -6.54 -6.89
C ARG A 78 -5.04 -5.91 -5.94
N ALA A 79 -4.55 -5.45 -4.80
CA ALA A 79 -5.30 -4.59 -3.90
C ALA A 79 -4.44 -3.41 -3.46
N VAL A 80 -5.07 -2.25 -3.27
CA VAL A 80 -4.40 -1.05 -2.77
C VAL A 80 -5.16 -0.55 -1.56
N TYR A 81 -4.50 -0.51 -0.41
CA TYR A 81 -5.02 0.09 0.80
C TYR A 81 -4.43 1.47 1.01
N ARG A 82 -5.29 2.45 1.22
CA ARG A 82 -4.89 3.83 1.48
C ARG A 82 -4.78 3.99 2.98
N LEU A 83 -3.56 4.23 3.47
CA LEU A 83 -3.37 4.59 4.86
C LEU A 83 -4.08 5.93 5.10
N LYS A 84 -4.72 6.06 6.26
CA LYS A 84 -5.25 7.35 6.71
C LYS A 84 -4.06 8.27 6.91
N ASP A 85 -4.13 9.47 6.34
CA ASP A 85 -3.05 10.43 6.42
C ASP A 85 -2.69 10.68 7.89
N ALA A 86 -1.45 10.34 8.28
CA ALA A 86 -0.92 10.85 9.53
C ALA A 86 -0.90 12.38 9.41
N PRO A 87 -1.45 13.13 10.38
CA PRO A 87 -1.41 14.58 10.33
C PRO A 87 0.04 15.04 10.12
N GLU A 88 0.23 15.99 9.20
CA GLU A 88 1.52 16.49 8.75
C GLU A 88 2.33 17.14 9.88
N THR A 89 1.66 17.55 10.94
CA THR A 89 2.24 18.26 12.08
C THR A 89 3.05 17.32 12.98
N ALA A 90 4.37 17.44 12.89
CA ALA A 90 5.36 16.69 13.68
C ALA A 90 5.10 16.75 15.20
N TRP A 91 4.49 17.83 15.71
CA TRP A 91 4.17 18.01 17.14
C TRP A 91 3.01 17.13 17.64
N TYR A 92 2.06 16.74 16.78
CA TYR A 92 1.00 15.80 17.17
C TYR A 92 1.54 14.39 17.44
N ARG A 93 2.66 14.01 16.82
CA ARG A 93 3.27 12.67 16.96
C ARG A 93 4.10 12.53 18.25
N ALA A 94 4.55 13.65 18.82
CA ALA A 94 5.24 13.66 20.10
C ALA A 94 4.28 13.45 21.29
N LEU A 95 2.99 13.75 21.08
CA LEU A 95 1.96 13.74 22.13
C LEU A 95 0.95 12.59 21.98
N ILE A 96 1.01 11.81 20.89
CA ILE A 96 0.12 10.67 20.64
C ILE A 96 0.99 9.40 20.53
N PRO A 97 0.73 8.33 21.30
CA PRO A 97 1.47 7.07 21.17
C PRO A 97 1.36 6.58 19.72
N ALA A 98 2.47 6.09 19.15
CA ALA A 98 2.52 5.64 17.77
C ALA A 98 1.32 4.74 17.43
N ASN A 99 0.39 5.24 16.62
CA ASN A 99 -0.81 4.51 16.23
C ASN A 99 -0.39 3.26 15.45
N LYS A 100 -0.52 2.10 16.08
CA LYS A 100 -0.33 0.81 15.42
C LYS A 100 -1.55 0.53 14.55
N THR A 101 -1.39 0.65 13.23
CA THR A 101 -2.43 0.22 12.30
C THR A 101 -2.26 -1.26 12.01
N HIS A 102 -3.18 -2.08 12.51
CA HIS A 102 -3.23 -3.50 12.17
C HIS A 102 -4.08 -3.68 10.90
N LEU A 103 -3.46 -4.23 9.85
CA LEU A 103 -4.13 -4.59 8.62
C LEU A 103 -4.15 -6.11 8.51
N ASP A 104 -5.35 -6.69 8.36
CA ASP A 104 -5.54 -8.08 8.00
C ASP A 104 -5.68 -8.18 6.47
N ILE A 105 -4.65 -8.75 5.84
CA ILE A 105 -4.56 -8.94 4.39
C ILE A 105 -4.81 -10.42 4.12
N ARG A 106 -5.97 -10.74 3.56
CA ARG A 106 -6.34 -12.12 3.20
C ARG A 106 -6.12 -12.36 1.72
N LEU A 107 -5.35 -13.41 1.44
CA LEU A 107 -5.15 -13.94 0.09
C LEU A 107 -6.13 -15.11 -0.09
N GLU A 108 -7.31 -14.82 -0.63
CA GLU A 108 -8.34 -15.82 -0.94
C GLU A 108 -8.02 -16.54 -2.24
N GLU A 109 -8.75 -17.60 -2.62
CA GLU A 109 -8.51 -18.34 -3.87
C GLU A 109 -8.63 -17.50 -5.14
N ARG A 110 -9.45 -16.45 -5.10
CA ARG A 110 -9.80 -15.60 -6.25
C ARG A 110 -9.56 -14.12 -6.04
N GLY A 111 -8.93 -13.71 -4.93
CA GLY A 111 -8.68 -12.30 -4.72
C GLY A 111 -8.03 -11.92 -3.41
N ILE A 112 -7.57 -10.68 -3.37
CA ILE A 112 -6.96 -10.07 -2.18
C ILE A 112 -8.00 -9.20 -1.48
N THR A 113 -8.18 -9.41 -0.18
CA THR A 113 -9.00 -8.56 0.68
C THR A 113 -8.14 -7.91 1.74
N ILE A 114 -8.27 -6.59 1.91
CA ILE A 114 -7.55 -5.84 2.94
C ILE A 114 -8.58 -5.24 3.90
N THR A 115 -8.46 -5.56 5.20
CA THR A 115 -9.33 -5.03 6.25
C THR A 115 -8.50 -4.38 7.35
N GLU A 116 -8.99 -3.26 7.89
CA GLU A 116 -8.40 -2.59 9.04
C GLU A 116 -8.99 -3.22 10.31
N VAL A 117 -8.14 -3.85 11.12
CA VAL A 117 -8.56 -4.43 12.41
C VAL A 117 -8.24 -3.40 13.48
N ARG A 118 -9.27 -2.82 14.10
CA ARG A 118 -9.07 -1.98 15.29
C ARG A 118 -8.99 -2.90 16.50
N LYS A 119 -7.87 -2.82 17.21
CA LYS A 119 -7.69 -3.49 18.50
C LYS A 119 -8.12 -2.56 19.62
#